data_AF-A0AA37ZH07-F1
#
_entry.id   AF-A0AA37ZH07-F1
#
_cell.length_a   1.000
_cell.length_b   1.000
_cell.length_c   1.000
_cell.angle_alpha   90.00
_cell.angle_beta   90.00
_cell.angle_gamma   90.00
#
_symmetry.space_group_name_H-M   'P 1'
#
loop_
_entity.id
_entity.type
_entity.pdbx_description
1 polymer ?
#
loop_
_entity_poly.entity_id
_entity_poly.type
_entity_poly.pdbx_seq_one_letter_code
_entity_poly.pdbx_strand_id
1 'polypeptide(L)'
;MAGIEMKFVHTPAMCAWMKVNYMLPAGNLAIAFNNRFGTARTPKELHAFRKRLGLKTGRTGQFQKGHVPANAGTKGVMKANSGSFKKGQTAINSRPVGAERINRDGYIEIKVAEPNKWQLKQRVVWEKHNGKLAAGHCVTFKDNDPLNCEPENLQLISRGELAVLNKRFGGIPVELKPTARAVVTLIMKSKELSENPLSDNDGRTQK
;
A
#
# COMPACT_ATOMS: atom_id res chain seq x y z
N MET A 1 7.40 -35.41 -51.84
CA MET A 1 8.21 -36.61 -51.48
C MET A 1 8.52 -36.55 -49.99
N ALA A 2 7.65 -37.12 -49.15
CA ALA A 2 7.94 -37.20 -47.71
C ALA A 2 9.02 -38.29 -47.53
N GLY A 3 10.22 -37.87 -47.13
CA GLY A 3 11.33 -38.79 -46.86
C GLY A 3 10.96 -39.70 -45.69
N ILE A 4 11.08 -41.01 -45.88
CA ILE A 4 10.92 -42.00 -44.82
C ILE A 4 12.13 -41.83 -43.88
N GLU A 5 11.94 -41.15 -42.75
CA GLU A 5 12.94 -41.12 -41.68
C GLU A 5 13.17 -42.55 -41.16
N MET A 6 14.33 -43.12 -41.48
CA MET A 6 14.76 -44.38 -40.85
C MET A 6 14.97 -44.15 -39.35
N LYS A 7 14.05 -44.66 -38.53
CA LYS A 7 14.16 -44.59 -37.06
C LYS A 7 15.41 -45.34 -36.60
N PHE A 8 16.22 -44.70 -35.76
CA PHE A 8 17.39 -45.33 -35.15
C PHE A 8 17.01 -46.61 -34.39
N VAL A 9 17.52 -47.75 -34.85
CA VAL A 9 17.28 -49.07 -34.26
C VAL A 9 18.35 -49.37 -33.21
N HIS A 10 17.93 -49.77 -32.02
CA HIS A 10 18.86 -50.14 -30.94
C HIS A 10 19.21 -51.62 -31.08
N THR A 11 20.49 -51.93 -31.25
CA THR A 11 20.95 -53.32 -31.39
C THR A 11 20.89 -54.06 -30.03
N PRO A 12 20.85 -55.40 -30.03
CA PRO A 12 20.92 -56.18 -28.78
C PRO A 12 22.14 -55.84 -27.92
N ALA A 13 23.28 -55.53 -28.55
CA ALA A 13 24.50 -55.10 -27.87
C ALA A 13 24.32 -53.74 -27.15
N MET A 14 23.63 -52.78 -27.77
CA MET A 14 23.29 -51.49 -27.15
C MET A 14 22.34 -51.67 -25.95
N CYS A 15 21.38 -52.59 -26.07
CA CYS A 15 20.47 -52.93 -24.98
C CYS A 15 21.22 -53.57 -23.79
N ALA A 16 22.11 -54.53 -24.05
CA ALA A 16 22.90 -55.18 -23.02
C ALA A 16 23.82 -54.18 -22.30
N TRP A 17 24.51 -53.32 -23.06
CA TRP A 17 25.37 -52.29 -22.48
C TRP A 17 24.59 -51.27 -21.64
N MET A 18 23.40 -50.86 -22.12
CA MET A 18 22.53 -49.94 -21.37
C MET A 18 22.06 -50.57 -20.05
N LYS A 19 21.74 -51.87 -20.01
CA LYS A 19 21.36 -52.58 -18.77
C LYS A 19 22.46 -52.58 -17.71
N VAL A 20 23.74 -52.53 -18.11
CA VAL A 20 24.88 -52.47 -17.17
C VAL A 20 25.15 -51.03 -16.70
N ASN A 21 24.96 -50.04 -17.58
CA ASN A 21 25.45 -48.67 -17.35
C ASN A 21 24.35 -47.62 -17.05
N TYR A 22 23.08 -48.01 -16.96
CA TYR A 22 21.94 -47.07 -16.86
C TYR A 22 21.92 -46.16 -15.62
N MET A 23 22.72 -46.48 -14.59
CA MET A 23 22.85 -45.69 -13.37
C MET A 23 23.70 -44.43 -13.55
N LEU A 24 24.44 -44.30 -14.65
CA LEU A 24 25.23 -43.11 -14.93
C LEU A 24 24.33 -41.86 -15.05
N PRO A 25 24.81 -40.67 -14.60
CA PRO A 25 24.16 -39.41 -14.89
C PRO A 25 23.93 -39.24 -16.40
N ALA A 26 22.81 -38.64 -16.81
CA ALA A 26 22.38 -38.63 -18.21
C ALA A 26 23.43 -38.05 -19.18
N GLY A 27 24.21 -37.07 -18.75
CA GLY A 27 25.33 -36.52 -19.53
C GLY A 27 26.46 -37.55 -19.75
N ASN A 28 26.94 -38.16 -18.67
CA ASN A 28 28.02 -39.16 -18.72
C ASN A 28 27.58 -40.43 -19.46
N LEU A 29 26.30 -40.82 -19.31
CA LEU A 29 25.72 -41.94 -20.04
C LEU A 29 25.77 -41.70 -21.56
N ALA A 30 25.48 -40.48 -22.01
CA ALA A 30 25.52 -40.13 -23.43
C ALA A 30 26.94 -40.16 -24.01
N ILE A 31 27.90 -39.61 -23.27
CA ILE A 31 29.32 -39.63 -23.67
C ILE A 31 29.80 -41.08 -23.80
N ALA A 32 29.58 -41.91 -22.77
CA ALA A 32 30.02 -43.30 -22.77
C ALA A 32 29.33 -44.15 -23.85
N PHE A 33 28.03 -43.93 -24.09
CA PHE A 33 27.28 -44.63 -25.14
C PHE A 33 27.79 -44.26 -26.54
N ASN A 34 28.00 -42.97 -26.80
CA ASN A 34 28.48 -42.46 -28.07
C ASN A 34 29.91 -42.93 -28.38
N ASN A 35 30.80 -42.89 -27.39
CA ASN A 35 32.17 -43.40 -27.54
C ASN A 35 32.20 -44.91 -27.81
N ARG A 36 31.30 -45.68 -27.20
CA ARG A 36 31.27 -47.15 -27.34
C ARG A 36 30.72 -47.63 -28.68
N PHE A 37 29.71 -46.94 -29.21
CA PHE A 37 28.96 -47.38 -30.40
C PHE A 37 29.13 -46.47 -31.62
N GLY A 38 29.97 -45.43 -31.53
CA GLY A 38 30.19 -44.47 -32.62
C GLY A 38 28.93 -43.68 -32.99
N THR A 39 28.06 -43.40 -32.02
CA THR A 39 26.78 -42.72 -32.25
C THR A 39 26.83 -41.26 -31.83
N ALA A 40 25.88 -40.45 -32.32
CA ALA A 40 25.69 -39.06 -31.89
C ALA A 40 24.35 -38.89 -31.15
N ARG A 41 24.09 -39.73 -30.14
CA ARG A 41 22.83 -39.70 -29.37
C ARG A 41 22.89 -38.63 -28.29
N THR A 42 21.79 -37.89 -28.13
CA THR A 42 21.65 -36.91 -27.06
C THR A 42 21.27 -37.56 -25.71
N PRO A 43 21.53 -36.91 -24.57
CA PRO A 43 21.07 -37.39 -23.25
C PRO A 43 19.55 -37.64 -23.20
N LYS A 44 18.75 -36.82 -23.89
CA LYS A 44 17.28 -36.96 -23.95
C LYS A 44 16.87 -38.24 -24.68
N GLU A 45 17.53 -38.55 -25.79
CA GLU A 45 17.27 -39.76 -26.58
C GLU A 45 17.65 -41.03 -25.83
N LEU A 46 18.78 -41.01 -25.10
CA LEU A 46 19.19 -42.13 -24.27
C LEU A 46 18.34 -42.28 -23.01
N HIS A 47 17.82 -41.18 -22.46
CA HIS A 47 16.80 -41.24 -21.42
C HIS A 47 15.52 -41.93 -21.92
N ALA A 48 15.06 -41.61 -23.14
CA ALA A 48 13.93 -42.29 -23.76
C ALA A 48 14.24 -43.79 -24.03
N PHE A 49 15.45 -44.11 -24.49
CA PHE A 49 15.88 -45.50 -24.66
C PHE A 49 15.87 -46.28 -23.35
N ARG A 50 16.43 -45.69 -22.28
CA ARG A 50 16.41 -46.24 -20.92
C ARG A 50 14.98 -46.49 -20.43
N LYS A 51 14.05 -45.55 -20.69
CA LYS A 51 12.62 -45.68 -20.35
C LYS A 51 11.96 -46.84 -21.11
N ARG A 52 12.25 -47.01 -22.41
CA ARG A 52 11.74 -48.15 -23.20
C ARG A 52 12.21 -49.51 -22.69
N LEU A 53 13.41 -49.56 -22.11
CA LEU A 53 13.94 -50.77 -21.47
C LEU A 53 13.43 -50.99 -20.03
N GLY A 54 12.57 -50.10 -19.51
CA GLY A 54 12.04 -50.21 -18.14
C GLY A 54 13.06 -49.90 -17.04
N LEU A 55 14.22 -49.32 -17.37
CA LEU A 55 15.32 -49.10 -16.43
C LEU A 55 15.09 -47.81 -15.61
N LYS A 56 14.81 -47.98 -14.30
CA LYS A 56 14.55 -46.87 -13.36
C LYS A 56 15.79 -46.59 -12.50
N THR A 57 16.20 -45.32 -12.42
CA THR A 57 17.35 -44.87 -11.60
C THR A 57 16.97 -44.46 -10.18
N GLY A 58 15.80 -44.86 -9.68
CA GLY A 58 15.34 -44.57 -8.30
C GLY A 58 14.96 -43.12 -7.99
N ARG A 59 15.19 -42.15 -8.90
CA ARG A 59 14.80 -40.74 -8.71
C ARG A 59 13.33 -40.56 -9.09
N THR A 60 12.47 -40.36 -8.10
CA THR A 60 11.01 -40.18 -8.28
C THR A 60 10.58 -38.71 -8.34
N GLY A 61 11.43 -37.78 -7.88
CA GLY A 61 11.08 -36.36 -7.73
C GLY A 61 10.08 -36.10 -6.60
N GLN A 62 9.75 -37.11 -5.80
CA GLN A 62 8.83 -37.04 -4.68
C GLN A 62 9.60 -37.02 -3.37
N PHE A 63 9.09 -36.27 -2.39
CA PHE A 63 9.57 -36.35 -1.01
C PHE A 63 9.18 -37.71 -0.41
N GLN A 64 10.09 -38.31 0.35
CA GLN A 64 9.83 -39.59 1.02
C GLN A 64 8.77 -39.41 2.12
N LYS A 65 8.02 -40.47 2.43
CA LYS A 65 7.03 -40.46 3.52
C LYS A 65 7.75 -40.14 4.84
N GLY A 66 7.29 -39.12 5.55
CA GLY A 66 7.94 -38.61 6.77
C GLY A 66 8.93 -37.48 6.54
N HIS A 67 9.11 -37.00 5.30
CA HIS A 67 9.96 -35.85 5.02
C HIS A 67 9.37 -34.57 5.63
N VAL A 68 10.08 -34.00 6.62
CA VAL A 68 9.74 -32.72 7.22
C VAL A 68 10.34 -31.60 6.36
N PRO A 69 9.53 -30.69 5.77
CA PRO A 69 10.06 -29.59 4.98
C PRO A 69 10.85 -28.61 5.85
N ALA A 70 11.84 -27.94 5.27
CA ALA A 70 12.77 -27.06 6.01
C ALA A 70 12.11 -25.88 6.74
N ASN A 71 10.87 -25.54 6.36
CA ASN A 71 10.05 -24.48 6.95
C ASN A 71 8.90 -25.01 7.83
N ALA A 72 8.89 -26.31 8.19
CA ALA A 72 7.91 -26.85 9.10
C ALA A 72 7.97 -26.12 10.46
N GLY A 73 6.83 -25.65 10.95
CA GLY A 73 6.73 -24.95 12.24
C GLY A 73 7.19 -23.48 12.24
N THR A 74 7.64 -22.93 11.11
CA THR A 74 7.99 -21.50 11.02
C THR A 74 6.84 -20.67 10.46
N LYS A 75 6.56 -19.51 11.08
CA LYS A 75 5.66 -18.50 10.49
C LYS A 75 6.41 -17.78 9.36
N GLY A 76 6.11 -18.15 8.12
CA GLY A 76 6.72 -17.59 6.91
C GLY A 76 7.58 -18.60 6.15
N VAL A 77 7.84 -18.31 4.87
CA VAL A 77 8.67 -19.15 3.99
C VAL A 77 10.16 -19.01 4.32
N MET A 78 10.55 -17.86 4.90
CA MET A 78 11.93 -17.52 5.24
C MET A 78 12.01 -17.00 6.68
N LYS A 79 13.11 -17.28 7.37
CA LYS A 79 13.43 -16.65 8.66
C LYS A 79 13.61 -15.14 8.45
N ALA A 80 13.35 -14.35 9.50
CA ALA A 80 13.59 -12.91 9.46
C ALA A 80 15.04 -12.63 9.01
N ASN A 81 15.18 -11.72 8.06
CA ASN A 81 16.45 -11.30 7.48
C ASN A 81 16.75 -9.84 7.83
N SER A 82 17.85 -9.28 7.30
CA SER A 82 18.26 -7.90 7.56
C SER A 82 17.22 -6.85 7.17
N GLY A 83 16.35 -7.14 6.19
CA GLY A 83 15.27 -6.25 5.75
C GLY A 83 13.94 -6.46 6.48
N SER A 84 13.87 -7.39 7.43
CA SER A 84 12.63 -7.66 8.17
C SER A 84 12.41 -6.63 9.27
N PHE A 85 11.21 -6.05 9.31
CA PHE A 85 10.82 -5.15 10.40
C PHE A 85 10.84 -5.88 11.74
N LYS A 86 11.52 -5.32 12.73
CA LYS A 86 11.55 -5.85 14.09
C LYS A 86 10.34 -5.36 14.87
N LYS A 87 9.78 -6.19 15.75
CA LYS A 87 8.70 -5.78 16.65
C LYS A 87 9.18 -4.59 17.49
N GLY A 88 8.42 -3.49 17.50
CA GLY A 88 8.77 -2.26 18.22
C GLY A 88 9.80 -1.38 17.50
N GLN A 89 10.18 -1.70 16.26
CA GLN A 89 11.05 -0.83 15.47
C GLN A 89 10.30 0.45 15.07
N THR A 90 10.79 1.58 15.57
CA THR A 90 10.31 2.90 15.15
C THR A 90 10.68 3.15 13.70
N ALA A 91 9.75 3.71 12.93
CA ALA A 91 10.01 4.11 11.56
C ALA A 91 11.13 5.18 11.53
N ILE A 92 12.02 5.10 10.54
CA ILE A 92 13.13 6.06 10.37
C ILE A 92 12.59 7.49 10.20
N ASN A 93 11.43 7.63 9.56
CA ASN A 93 10.78 8.92 9.31
C ASN A 93 9.91 9.39 10.48
N SER A 94 9.97 8.72 11.65
CA SER A 94 9.24 9.15 12.83
C SER A 94 9.77 10.49 13.32
N ARG A 95 8.86 11.43 13.58
CA ARG A 95 9.18 12.73 14.17
C ARG A 95 8.74 12.77 15.63
N PRO A 96 9.42 13.51 16.51
CA PRO A 96 8.99 13.67 17.90
C PRO A 96 7.67 14.45 17.99
N VAL A 97 6.94 14.29 19.10
CA VAL A 97 5.81 15.16 19.46
C VAL A 97 6.29 16.62 19.51
N GLY A 98 5.51 17.53 18.92
CA GLY A 98 5.86 18.93 18.73
C GLY A 98 6.49 19.26 17.38
N ALA A 99 6.92 18.25 16.60
CA ALA A 99 7.47 18.51 15.27
C ALA A 99 6.40 19.08 14.32
N GLU A 100 6.80 20.04 13.50
CA GLU A 100 5.96 20.66 12.48
C GLU A 100 6.26 20.06 11.10
N ARG A 101 5.25 19.97 10.22
CA ARG A 101 5.42 19.62 8.81
C ARG A 101 4.39 20.34 7.95
N ILE A 102 4.71 20.54 6.68
CA ILE A 102 3.75 21.03 5.68
C ILE A 102 3.08 19.83 5.02
N ASN A 103 1.76 19.80 5.01
CA ASN A 103 0.96 18.76 4.35
C ASN A 103 0.90 19.02 2.83
N ARG A 104 0.43 18.04 2.04
CA ARG A 104 0.20 18.15 0.60
C ARG A 104 -0.65 19.36 0.22
N ASP A 105 -1.60 19.73 1.07
CA ASP A 105 -2.52 20.85 0.86
C ASP A 105 -1.91 22.21 1.25
N GLY A 106 -0.65 22.25 1.70
CA GLY A 106 0.06 23.49 2.05
C GLY A 106 -0.09 23.95 3.51
N TYR A 107 -0.89 23.27 4.33
CA TYR A 107 -1.08 23.61 5.75
C TYR A 107 0.01 23.06 6.65
N ILE A 108 0.31 23.79 7.73
CA ILE A 108 1.21 23.32 8.80
C ILE A 108 0.46 22.35 9.73
N GLU A 109 1.04 21.17 9.95
CA GLU A 109 0.60 20.20 10.96
C GLU A 109 1.65 20.06 12.06
N ILE A 110 1.18 19.94 13.30
CA ILE A 110 2.00 19.65 14.48
C ILE A 110 1.68 18.23 14.96
N LYS A 111 2.71 17.46 15.29
CA LYS A 111 2.53 16.16 15.94
C LYS A 111 2.12 16.39 17.40
N VAL A 112 0.89 16.03 17.77
CA VAL A 112 0.35 16.25 19.12
C VAL A 112 0.55 15.05 20.04
N ALA A 113 0.64 13.84 19.49
CA ALA A 113 0.86 12.63 20.28
C ALA A 113 1.42 11.45 19.44
N GLU A 114 2.01 10.48 20.15
CA GLU A 114 2.47 9.22 19.58
C GLU A 114 1.32 8.23 19.30
N PRO A 115 1.47 7.30 18.35
CA PRO A 115 2.60 7.15 17.42
C PRO A 115 2.60 8.13 16.23
N ASN A 116 1.42 8.60 15.80
CA ASN A 116 1.26 9.47 14.61
C ASN A 116 -0.02 10.31 14.66
N LYS A 117 -0.27 11.01 15.77
CA LYS A 117 -1.40 11.94 15.86
C LYS A 117 -0.95 13.34 15.45
N TRP A 118 -1.28 13.73 14.23
CA TRP A 118 -1.01 15.06 13.67
C TRP A 118 -2.28 15.90 13.69
N GLN A 119 -2.15 17.19 13.99
CA GLN A 119 -3.25 18.16 13.93
C GLN A 119 -2.80 19.43 13.23
N LEU A 120 -3.74 20.13 12.58
CA LEU A 120 -3.46 21.41 11.94
C LEU A 120 -3.04 22.46 12.98
N LYS A 121 -1.92 23.15 12.73
CA LYS A 121 -1.36 24.17 13.62
C LYS A 121 -2.37 25.27 13.94
N GLN A 122 -3.09 25.76 12.93
CA GLN A 122 -4.13 26.78 13.10
C GLN A 122 -5.19 26.38 14.14
N ARG A 123 -5.56 25.09 14.19
CA ARG A 123 -6.54 24.60 15.15
C ARG A 123 -5.96 24.56 16.56
N VAL A 124 -4.74 24.07 16.70
CA VAL A 124 -4.04 24.01 18.00
C VAL A 124 -3.83 25.40 18.58
N VAL A 125 -3.38 26.36 17.75
CA VAL A 125 -3.18 27.75 18.18
C VAL A 125 -4.51 28.41 18.56
N TRP A 126 -5.56 28.20 17.78
CA TRP A 126 -6.89 28.72 18.09
C TRP A 126 -7.45 28.14 19.40
N GLU A 127 -7.36 26.82 19.58
CA GLU A 127 -7.85 26.14 20.79
C GLU A 127 -7.09 26.59 22.06
N LYS A 128 -5.80 26.91 21.93
CA LYS A 128 -4.98 27.45 23.03
C LYS A 128 -5.42 28.85 23.46
N HIS A 129 -5.88 29.70 22.53
CA HIS A 129 -6.25 31.10 22.82
C HIS A 129 -7.74 31.29 23.14
N ASN A 130 -8.63 30.59 22.43
CA ASN A 130 -10.09 30.82 22.48
C ASN A 130 -10.86 29.65 23.12
N GLY A 131 -10.18 28.56 23.46
CA GLY A 131 -10.79 27.36 24.02
C GLY A 131 -11.32 26.38 22.95
N LYS A 132 -12.10 25.39 23.40
CA LYS A 132 -12.53 24.27 22.54
C LYS A 132 -13.40 24.76 21.38
N LEU A 133 -13.10 24.25 20.19
CA LEU A 133 -13.86 24.53 18.98
C LEU A 133 -15.32 24.03 19.11
N ALA A 134 -16.29 24.91 18.84
CA ALA A 134 -17.69 24.53 18.81
C ALA A 134 -17.97 23.52 17.69
N ALA A 135 -18.92 22.60 17.91
CA ALA A 135 -19.32 21.63 16.90
C ALA A 135 -19.79 22.35 15.62
N GLY A 136 -19.42 21.81 14.46
CA GLY A 136 -19.80 22.39 13.16
C GLY A 136 -19.06 23.67 12.76
N HIS A 137 -18.06 24.12 13.53
CA HIS A 137 -17.20 25.25 13.19
C HIS A 137 -15.81 24.81 12.72
N CYS A 138 -15.11 25.69 12.02
CA CYS A 138 -13.76 25.49 11.54
C CYS A 138 -12.93 26.78 11.64
N VAL A 139 -11.62 26.62 11.72
CA VAL A 139 -10.66 27.73 11.81
C VAL A 139 -10.13 28.04 10.42
N THR A 140 -10.24 29.30 10.02
CA THR A 140 -9.76 29.83 8.72
C THR A 140 -8.81 31.00 8.95
N PHE A 141 -8.06 31.35 7.91
CA PHE A 141 -7.11 32.47 7.89
C PHE A 141 -7.77 33.71 7.31
N LYS A 142 -7.48 34.90 7.86
CA LYS A 142 -7.98 36.18 7.34
C LYS A 142 -7.24 36.56 6.05
N ASP A 143 -5.93 36.37 6.02
CA ASP A 143 -5.04 36.66 4.89
C ASP A 143 -4.99 35.55 3.82
N ASN A 144 -5.62 34.41 4.06
CA ASN A 144 -5.59 33.23 3.20
C ASN A 144 -4.20 32.58 3.03
N ASP A 145 -3.25 32.87 3.93
CA ASP A 145 -1.95 32.22 3.98
C ASP A 145 -2.00 31.03 4.96
N PRO A 146 -1.90 29.77 4.49
CA PRO A 146 -1.93 28.59 5.35
C PRO A 146 -0.70 28.44 6.27
N LEU A 147 0.32 29.29 6.10
CA LEU A 147 1.53 29.32 6.93
C LEU A 147 1.44 30.35 8.06
N ASN A 148 0.60 31.38 7.94
CA ASN A 148 0.44 32.42 8.94
C ASN A 148 -0.53 32.00 10.06
N CYS A 149 0.00 31.25 11.04
CA CYS A 149 -0.77 30.72 12.18
C CYS A 149 -0.84 31.66 13.39
N GLU A 150 -0.66 32.98 13.22
CA GLU A 150 -0.80 33.94 14.32
C GLU A 150 -2.25 34.00 14.83
N PRO A 151 -2.50 34.00 16.15
CA PRO A 151 -3.86 33.97 16.72
C PRO A 151 -4.78 35.06 16.18
N GLU A 152 -4.23 36.23 15.86
CA GLU A 152 -4.97 37.37 15.31
C GLU A 152 -5.41 37.17 13.86
N ASN A 153 -4.65 36.39 13.08
CA ASN A 153 -4.98 36.03 11.70
C ASN A 153 -6.00 34.88 11.61
N LEU A 154 -6.19 34.15 12.72
CA LEU A 154 -7.13 33.05 12.80
C LEU A 154 -8.53 33.54 13.13
N GLN A 155 -9.52 32.87 12.56
CA GLN A 155 -10.92 33.17 12.84
C GLN A 155 -11.81 31.94 12.71
N LEU A 156 -12.85 31.94 13.52
CA LEU A 156 -13.88 30.93 13.49
C LEU A 156 -14.89 31.21 12.37
N ILE A 157 -15.30 30.18 11.64
CA ILE A 157 -16.41 30.22 10.69
C ILE A 157 -17.20 28.92 10.78
N SER A 158 -18.52 28.99 10.63
CA SER A 158 -19.33 27.78 10.55
C SER A 158 -19.06 27.03 9.24
N ARG A 159 -19.22 25.71 9.23
CA ARG A 159 -19.06 24.91 8.00
C ARG A 159 -20.07 25.30 6.92
N GLY A 160 -21.27 25.73 7.31
CA GLY A 160 -22.30 26.22 6.39
C GLY A 160 -21.90 27.52 5.71
N GLU A 161 -21.45 28.52 6.49
CA GLU A 161 -20.93 29.78 5.93
C GLU A 161 -19.72 29.54 5.02
N LEU A 162 -18.77 28.69 5.43
CA LEU A 162 -17.61 28.38 4.61
C LEU A 162 -18.00 27.75 3.26
N ALA A 163 -19.00 26.86 3.24
CA ALA A 163 -19.48 26.26 2.01
C ALA A 163 -20.11 27.29 1.06
N VAL A 164 -20.93 28.22 1.58
CA VAL A 164 -21.53 29.30 0.78
C VAL A 164 -20.45 30.28 0.29
N LEU A 165 -19.49 30.61 1.14
CA LEU A 165 -18.36 31.48 0.81
C LEU A 165 -17.52 30.89 -0.33
N ASN A 166 -17.13 29.62 -0.24
CA ASN A 166 -16.35 28.96 -1.30
C ASN A 166 -17.14 28.87 -2.62
N LYS A 167 -18.45 28.62 -2.54
CA LYS A 167 -19.31 28.51 -3.74
C LYS A 167 -19.53 29.84 -4.45
N ARG A 168 -19.76 30.93 -3.71
CA ARG A 168 -20.11 32.25 -4.29
C ARG A 168 -18.91 33.16 -4.51
N PHE A 169 -17.86 33.00 -3.70
CA PHE A 169 -16.77 33.96 -3.56
C PHE A 169 -15.39 33.30 -3.55
N GLY A 170 -15.23 32.09 -4.08
CA GLY A 170 -13.95 31.37 -4.04
C GLY A 170 -12.79 32.06 -4.77
N GLY A 171 -13.08 32.86 -5.81
CA GLY A 171 -12.08 33.51 -6.66
C GLY A 171 -11.83 35.00 -6.39
N ILE A 172 -12.36 35.57 -5.31
CA ILE A 172 -12.20 37.00 -5.03
C ILE A 172 -10.81 37.32 -4.44
N PRO A 173 -10.28 38.55 -4.66
CA PRO A 173 -9.10 39.04 -3.97
C PRO A 173 -9.23 38.96 -2.44
N VAL A 174 -8.12 38.73 -1.75
CA VAL A 174 -8.06 38.58 -0.28
C VAL A 174 -8.65 39.79 0.44
N GLU A 175 -8.41 41.00 -0.07
CA GLU A 175 -8.92 42.26 0.48
C GLU A 175 -10.46 42.33 0.56
N LEU A 176 -11.16 41.64 -0.34
CA LEU A 176 -12.62 41.62 -0.40
C LEU A 176 -13.25 40.46 0.40
N LYS A 177 -12.45 39.52 0.90
CA LYS A 177 -12.94 38.38 1.69
C LYS A 177 -13.67 38.77 2.98
N PRO A 178 -13.24 39.79 3.76
CA PRO A 178 -14.00 40.25 4.92
C PRO A 178 -15.43 40.65 4.54
N THR A 179 -15.58 41.41 3.45
CA THR A 179 -16.88 41.85 2.93
C THR A 179 -17.72 40.68 2.44
N ALA A 180 -17.14 39.76 1.68
CA ALA A 180 -17.83 38.56 1.22
C ALA A 180 -18.34 37.69 2.38
N ARG A 181 -17.55 37.58 3.46
CA ARG A 181 -17.97 36.88 4.69
C ARG A 181 -19.13 37.57 5.36
N ALA A 182 -19.09 38.90 5.51
CA ALA A 182 -20.21 39.67 6.05
C ALA A 182 -21.50 39.43 5.24
N VAL A 183 -21.40 39.43 3.90
CA VAL A 183 -22.53 39.12 3.00
C VAL A 183 -23.05 37.70 3.22
N VAL A 184 -22.16 36.69 3.32
CA VAL A 184 -22.56 35.30 3.58
C VAL A 184 -23.24 35.17 4.95
N THR A 185 -22.70 35.76 6.00
CA THR A 185 -23.31 35.75 7.34
C THR A 185 -24.69 36.40 7.32
N LEU A 186 -24.86 37.52 6.61
CA LEU A 186 -26.17 38.17 6.42
C LEU A 186 -27.17 37.24 5.69
N ILE A 187 -26.74 36.61 4.59
CA ILE A 187 -27.59 35.67 3.83
C ILE A 187 -28.03 34.50 4.72
N MET A 188 -27.11 33.89 5.46
CA MET A 188 -27.41 32.76 6.33
C MET A 188 -28.38 33.16 7.45
N LYS A 189 -28.12 34.29 8.14
CA LYS A 189 -29.02 34.81 9.18
C LYS A 189 -30.40 35.18 8.65
N SER A 190 -30.50 35.79 7.47
CA SER A 190 -31.80 36.11 6.85
C SER A 190 -32.62 34.85 6.56
N LYS A 191 -31.95 33.76 6.17
CA LYS A 191 -32.59 32.48 5.90
C LYS A 191 -33.08 31.83 7.20
N GLU A 192 -32.24 31.79 8.23
CA GLU A 192 -32.60 31.27 9.55
C GLU A 192 -33.84 31.99 10.12
N LEU A 193 -33.89 33.31 10.00
CA LEU A 193 -35.06 34.11 10.44
C LEU A 193 -36.32 33.82 9.61
N SER A 194 -36.18 33.53 8.32
CA SER A 194 -37.33 33.18 7.46
C SER A 194 -37.88 31.78 7.70
N GLU A 195 -37.02 30.84 8.11
CA GLU A 195 -37.40 29.44 8.39
C GLU A 195 -37.91 29.26 9.82
N ASN A 196 -37.59 30.18 10.74
CA ASN A 196 -38.02 30.16 12.13
C ASN A 196 -38.70 31.50 12.51
N PRO A 197 -39.88 31.80 11.94
CA PRO A 197 -40.62 33.00 12.31
C PRO A 197 -41.03 32.88 13.78
N LEU A 198 -40.46 33.76 14.61
CA LEU A 198 -40.71 34.00 16.04
C LEU A 198 -41.83 33.17 16.70
N SER A 199 -41.45 32.32 17.66
CA SER A 199 -42.34 32.02 18.78
C SER A 199 -42.43 33.29 19.64
N ASP A 200 -43.38 34.16 19.33
CA ASP A 200 -43.78 35.27 20.20
C ASP A 200 -44.32 34.67 21.52
N ASN A 201 -43.44 34.50 22.52
CA ASN A 201 -43.87 34.35 23.89
C ASN A 201 -44.16 35.76 24.42
N ASP A 202 -45.28 36.30 23.96
CA ASP A 202 -45.84 37.56 24.42
C ASP A 202 -46.38 37.31 25.84
N GLY A 203 -45.50 37.49 26.82
CA GLY A 203 -45.81 37.45 28.24
C GLY A 203 -46.76 38.59 28.59
N ARG A 204 -48.05 38.43 28.28
CA ARG A 204 -49.13 39.21 28.86
C ARG A 204 -49.12 38.97 30.36
N THR A 205 -48.58 39.93 31.08
CA THR A 205 -48.87 40.21 32.48
C THR A 205 -50.39 40.27 32.64
N GLN A 206 -51.00 39.23 33.19
CA GLN A 206 -52.36 39.33 33.69
C GLN A 206 -52.31 39.98 35.07
N LYS A 207 -53.07 41.07 35.20
CA LYS A 207 -53.35 41.78 36.45
C LYS A 207 -54.09 40.89 37.44
#